data_AF-A0A9D4IWM2-F1
#
_entry.id   AF-A0A9D4IWM2-F1
#
_cell.length_a   1.000
_cell.length_b   1.000
_cell.length_c   1.000
_cell.angle_alpha   90.00
_cell.angle_beta   90.00
_cell.angle_gamma   90.00
#
_symmetry.space_group_name_H-M   'P 1'
#
loop_
_entity.id
_entity.type
_entity.pdbx_description
1 polymer ?
#
loop_
_entity_poly.entity_id
_entity_poly.type
_entity_poly.pdbx_seq_one_letter_code
_entity_poly.pdbx_strand_id
1 'polypeptide(L)'
;MPPPRTCEPKGPGYTIKGHTVGWMGWSFEDTTRMMRGPAKLYVKFQNQRIAYEIALNYIVLIYGSESFERENVFYTDSIYGIGGYSGTIPGVDCPEHGNLLDTSYYHANTGQAVTTKSICIFESDGEGPLWRHKANGYQSGLRDTCLIVRMASTIGNYDYVVEFHFKLDGKLMTKVKATGQIAT
;
A
#
# COMPACT_ATOMS: atom_id res chain seq x y z
N MET A 1 -1.24 -29.57 1.64
CA MET A 1 -2.14 -28.83 2.57
C MET A 1 -2.19 -27.38 2.10
N PRO A 2 -3.36 -26.73 2.03
CA PRO A 2 -3.45 -25.32 1.64
C PRO A 2 -2.84 -24.40 2.72
N PRO A 3 -2.29 -23.22 2.35
CA PRO A 3 -1.77 -22.27 3.32
C PRO A 3 -2.87 -21.63 4.17
N PRO A 4 -2.54 -21.05 5.34
CA PRO A 4 -3.49 -20.30 6.16
C PRO A 4 -4.13 -19.14 5.39
N ARG A 5 -5.38 -18.83 5.71
CA ARG A 5 -6.12 -17.69 5.14
C ARG A 5 -6.67 -16.81 6.25
N THR A 6 -6.65 -15.51 6.02
CA THR A 6 -7.26 -14.49 6.88
C THR A 6 -8.69 -14.20 6.41
N CYS A 7 -9.59 -13.92 7.34
CA CYS A 7 -10.99 -13.60 7.06
C CYS A 7 -11.54 -12.53 8.00
N GLU A 8 -12.63 -11.89 7.59
CA GLU A 8 -13.37 -10.88 8.37
C GLU A 8 -14.77 -11.42 8.73
N PRO A 9 -14.94 -12.12 9.88
CA PRO A 9 -16.18 -12.86 10.18
C PRO A 9 -17.44 -11.99 10.27
N LYS A 10 -17.27 -10.69 10.58
CA LYS A 10 -18.36 -9.71 10.69
C LYS A 10 -18.35 -8.69 9.54
N GLY A 11 -17.58 -8.96 8.49
CA GLY A 11 -17.25 -8.00 7.45
C GLY A 11 -16.19 -6.98 7.88
N PRO A 12 -15.86 -6.02 7.01
CA PRO A 12 -14.77 -5.07 7.22
C PRO A 12 -15.05 -4.11 8.38
N GLY A 13 -14.06 -3.90 9.25
CA GLY A 13 -14.10 -2.92 10.34
C GLY A 13 -13.85 -1.48 9.89
N TYR A 14 -13.66 -1.26 8.59
CA TYR A 14 -13.43 0.04 7.96
C TYR A 14 -14.57 0.41 7.02
N THR A 15 -14.62 1.69 6.66
CA THR A 15 -15.59 2.23 5.70
C THR A 15 -14.88 2.88 4.54
N ILE A 16 -15.44 2.74 3.34
CA ILE A 16 -14.98 3.39 2.11
C ILE A 16 -16.18 4.13 1.52
N LYS A 17 -16.05 5.44 1.35
CA LYS A 17 -17.06 6.31 0.74
C LYS A 17 -16.39 7.14 -0.35
N GLY A 18 -16.57 6.74 -1.61
CA GLY A 18 -15.77 7.28 -2.70
C GLY A 18 -14.29 7.01 -2.45
N HIS A 19 -13.51 8.08 -2.30
CA HIS A 19 -12.08 8.01 -1.97
C HIS A 19 -11.77 8.18 -0.48
N THR A 20 -12.78 8.47 0.36
CA THR A 20 -12.55 8.64 1.80
C THR A 20 -12.61 7.29 2.50
N VAL A 21 -11.57 6.99 3.27
CA VAL A 21 -11.44 5.79 4.08
C VAL A 21 -11.50 6.18 5.55
N GLY A 22 -12.21 5.39 6.37
CA GLY A 22 -12.30 5.58 7.81
C GLY A 22 -12.15 4.27 8.59
N TRP A 23 -11.36 4.28 9.66
CA TRP A 23 -11.06 3.08 10.47
C TRP A 23 -10.52 3.42 11.87
N MET A 24 -11.15 2.95 12.96
CA MET A 24 -10.62 3.03 14.34
C MET A 24 -10.01 4.39 14.76
N GLY A 25 -10.66 5.49 14.38
CA GLY A 25 -10.21 6.87 14.64
C GLY A 25 -9.40 7.51 13.50
N TRP A 26 -8.95 6.74 12.53
CA TRP A 26 -8.33 7.21 11.28
C TRP A 26 -9.38 7.67 10.28
N SER A 27 -9.02 8.73 9.54
CA SER A 27 -9.72 9.14 8.32
C SER A 27 -8.73 9.77 7.34
N PHE A 28 -8.81 9.39 6.07
CA PHE A 28 -7.96 9.95 5.01
C PHE A 28 -8.66 9.82 3.64
N GLU A 29 -8.15 10.55 2.66
CA GLU A 29 -8.52 10.38 1.26
C GLU A 29 -7.44 9.59 0.53
N ASP A 30 -7.86 8.51 -0.12
CA ASP A 30 -7.02 7.67 -0.95
C ASP A 30 -6.91 8.25 -2.37
N THR A 31 -5.69 8.37 -2.89
CA THR A 31 -5.50 8.83 -4.25
C THR A 31 -4.27 8.20 -4.89
N THR A 32 -4.21 8.22 -6.21
CA THR A 32 -3.06 7.77 -6.99
C THR A 32 -2.74 8.78 -8.07
N ARG A 33 -1.46 8.84 -8.44
CA ARG A 33 -0.96 9.69 -9.53
C ARG A 33 -0.30 8.80 -10.56
N MET A 34 -0.64 8.96 -11.83
CA MET A 34 -0.07 8.18 -12.93
C MET A 34 1.46 8.09 -12.85
N MET A 35 2.14 9.21 -12.62
CA MET A 35 3.61 9.23 -12.58
C MET A 35 4.21 8.66 -11.30
N ARG A 36 3.59 8.95 -10.15
CA ARG A 36 4.21 8.76 -8.83
C ARG A 36 3.62 7.61 -8.01
N GLY A 37 2.47 7.08 -8.40
CA GLY A 37 1.76 6.05 -7.66
C GLY A 37 0.98 6.58 -6.46
N PRO A 38 0.95 5.87 -5.33
CA PRO A 38 -0.05 6.07 -4.30
C PRO A 38 0.25 7.27 -3.39
N ALA A 39 -0.81 7.93 -2.96
CA ALA A 39 -0.77 8.99 -1.96
C ALA A 39 -1.97 8.91 -1.02
N LYS A 40 -1.84 9.56 0.14
CA LYS A 40 -2.88 9.71 1.16
C LYS A 40 -2.99 11.19 1.49
N LEU A 41 -4.18 11.74 1.32
CA LEU A 41 -4.46 13.15 1.58
C LEU A 41 -5.29 13.32 2.86
N TYR A 42 -5.14 14.49 3.48
CA TYR A 42 -5.89 14.91 4.67
C TYR A 42 -5.93 13.88 5.79
N VAL A 43 -4.80 13.22 6.06
CA VAL A 43 -4.69 12.16 7.06
C VAL A 43 -4.99 12.71 8.46
N LYS A 44 -6.01 12.13 9.09
CA LYS A 44 -6.46 12.45 10.44
C LYS A 44 -6.40 11.23 11.34
N PHE A 45 -6.09 11.46 12.60
CA PHE A 45 -6.29 10.51 13.70
C PHE A 45 -7.07 11.20 14.81
N GLN A 46 -8.12 10.57 15.32
CA GLN A 46 -9.03 11.14 16.32
C GLN A 46 -9.55 12.54 15.94
N ASN A 47 -9.95 12.69 14.66
CA ASN A 47 -10.43 13.94 14.05
C ASN A 47 -9.40 15.09 14.01
N GLN A 48 -8.16 14.88 14.44
CA GLN A 48 -7.08 15.84 14.30
C GLN A 48 -6.21 15.49 13.08
N ARG A 49 -5.94 16.48 12.22
CA ARG A 49 -5.07 16.28 11.05
C ARG A 49 -3.63 16.12 11.51
N ILE A 50 -2.99 15.03 11.10
CA ILE A 50 -1.58 14.75 11.38
C ILE A 50 -0.68 14.95 10.16
N ALA A 51 -1.23 14.81 8.95
CA ALA A 51 -0.53 15.09 7.71
C ALA A 51 -1.50 15.63 6.65
N TYR A 52 -1.05 16.59 5.85
CA TYR A 52 -1.80 17.04 4.68
C TYR A 52 -1.67 16.03 3.54
N GLU A 53 -0.45 15.57 3.26
CA GLU A 53 -0.16 14.61 2.21
C GLU A 53 0.99 13.70 2.65
N ILE A 54 0.83 12.40 2.39
CA ILE A 54 1.92 11.41 2.43
C ILE A 54 1.85 10.63 1.13
N ALA A 55 2.91 10.71 0.32
CA ALA A 55 2.91 10.19 -1.03
C ALA A 55 4.27 9.58 -1.40
N LEU A 56 4.23 8.57 -2.26
CA LEU A 56 5.43 8.19 -3.01
C LEU A 56 5.78 9.33 -3.98
N ASN A 57 7.07 9.64 -4.10
CA ASN A 57 7.54 10.69 -4.99
C ASN A 57 8.36 10.10 -6.15
N TYR A 58 9.44 9.38 -5.84
CA TYR A 58 10.36 8.80 -6.80
C TYR A 58 10.83 7.42 -6.32
N ILE A 59 11.08 6.52 -7.27
CA ILE A 59 11.89 5.31 -7.09
C ILE A 59 13.07 5.47 -8.04
N VAL A 60 14.28 5.30 -7.52
CA VAL A 60 15.53 5.49 -8.27
C VAL A 60 16.37 4.23 -8.14
N LEU A 61 16.90 3.77 -9.26
CA LEU A 61 17.83 2.65 -9.33
C LEU A 61 19.13 3.14 -9.95
N ILE A 62 20.23 2.80 -9.30
CA ILE A 62 21.57 3.17 -9.72
C ILE A 62 22.35 1.87 -9.86
N TYR A 63 22.72 1.54 -11.09
CA TYR A 63 23.50 0.35 -11.42
C TYR A 63 24.96 0.73 -11.65
N GLY A 64 25.85 -0.17 -11.25
CA GLY A 64 27.26 -0.18 -11.65
C GLY A 64 27.59 -1.54 -12.25
N SER A 65 28.40 -1.54 -13.31
CA SER A 65 28.83 -2.73 -14.04
C SER A 65 30.22 -2.52 -14.64
N GLU A 66 30.96 -3.61 -14.85
CA GLU A 66 32.19 -3.61 -15.67
C GLU A 66 31.89 -3.57 -17.17
N SER A 67 30.64 -3.86 -17.57
CA SER A 67 30.22 -3.77 -18.97
C SER A 67 29.91 -2.32 -19.35
N PHE A 68 30.43 -1.89 -20.51
CA PHE A 68 30.24 -0.53 -21.05
C PHE A 68 28.76 -0.12 -21.21
N GLU A 69 27.86 -1.07 -21.48
CA GLU A 69 26.44 -0.76 -21.64
C GLU A 69 25.73 -0.44 -20.32
N ARG A 70 26.30 -0.82 -19.18
CA ARG A 70 25.65 -0.75 -17.87
C ARG A 70 26.47 -0.12 -16.77
N GLU A 71 27.66 0.39 -17.10
CA GLU A 71 28.54 1.06 -16.16
C GLU A 71 27.87 2.28 -15.49
N ASN A 72 26.94 2.95 -16.18
CA ASN A 72 26.33 4.21 -15.77
C ASN A 72 24.80 4.24 -16.00
N VAL A 73 24.07 3.24 -15.52
CA VAL A 73 22.62 3.17 -15.67
C VAL A 73 21.90 3.75 -14.46
N PHE A 74 21.11 4.80 -14.72
CA PHE A 74 20.30 5.51 -13.72
C PHE A 74 18.84 5.51 -14.16
N TYR A 75 18.00 4.72 -13.50
CA TYR A 75 16.56 4.73 -13.72
C TYR A 75 15.87 5.58 -12.65
N THR A 76 14.94 6.41 -13.10
CA THR A 76 13.99 7.11 -12.22
C THR A 76 12.60 6.65 -12.61
N ASP A 77 12.08 5.63 -11.94
CA ASP A 77 10.91 4.90 -12.42
C ASP A 77 9.61 5.72 -12.46
N SER A 78 9.58 6.83 -11.73
CA SER A 78 8.48 7.79 -11.85
C SER A 78 8.35 8.41 -13.24
N ILE A 79 9.39 8.36 -14.09
CA ILE A 79 9.31 8.84 -15.49
C ILE A 79 8.52 7.90 -16.39
N TYR A 80 8.47 6.60 -16.04
CA TYR A 80 7.69 5.60 -16.77
C TYR A 80 6.23 5.59 -16.31
N GLY A 81 6.01 5.84 -15.02
CA GLY A 81 4.70 6.09 -14.46
C GLY A 81 4.25 4.98 -13.52
N ILE A 82 4.71 5.07 -12.27
CA ILE A 82 4.48 4.04 -11.24
C ILE A 82 2.99 3.75 -11.04
N GLY A 83 2.13 4.78 -11.04
CA GLY A 83 0.69 4.59 -10.92
C GLY A 83 0.01 4.16 -12.22
N GLY A 84 0.62 4.39 -13.38
CA GLY A 84 0.11 3.90 -14.66
C GLY A 84 0.29 2.39 -14.83
N TYR A 85 1.39 1.86 -14.28
CA TYR A 85 1.73 0.44 -14.30
C TYR A 85 1.24 -0.32 -13.06
N SER A 86 0.25 0.22 -12.36
CA SER A 86 -0.30 -0.42 -11.17
C SER A 86 -1.31 -1.52 -11.51
N GLY A 87 -1.30 -2.60 -10.74
CA GLY A 87 -2.22 -3.70 -10.90
C GLY A 87 -2.08 -4.69 -9.75
N THR A 88 -3.20 -5.01 -9.10
CA THR A 88 -3.21 -5.94 -7.97
C THR A 88 -3.61 -7.33 -8.44
N ILE A 89 -2.85 -8.36 -8.04
CA ILE A 89 -3.21 -9.77 -8.23
C ILE A 89 -4.06 -10.24 -7.03
N PRO A 90 -5.37 -10.47 -7.20
CA PRO A 90 -6.25 -10.88 -6.10
C PRO A 90 -5.83 -12.24 -5.52
N GLY A 91 -5.85 -12.37 -4.20
CA GLY A 91 -5.41 -13.57 -3.48
C GLY A 91 -3.90 -13.70 -3.28
N VAL A 92 -3.09 -12.90 -4.00
CA VAL A 92 -1.63 -12.84 -3.85
C VAL A 92 -1.23 -11.51 -3.21
N ASP A 93 -1.50 -10.40 -3.90
CA ASP A 93 -1.19 -9.05 -3.41
C ASP A 93 -2.23 -8.53 -2.44
N CYS A 94 -3.47 -9.03 -2.53
CA CYS A 94 -4.59 -8.64 -1.69
C CYS A 94 -5.24 -9.89 -1.11
N PRO A 95 -5.49 -9.97 0.21
CA PRO A 95 -6.22 -11.10 0.76
C PRO A 95 -7.63 -11.17 0.17
N GLU A 96 -8.24 -12.37 0.17
CA GLU A 96 -9.54 -12.62 -0.47
C GLU A 96 -10.67 -11.72 0.06
N HIS A 97 -10.59 -11.31 1.32
CA HIS A 97 -11.57 -10.42 1.97
C HIS A 97 -11.27 -8.93 1.76
N GLY A 98 -10.12 -8.57 1.18
CA GLY A 98 -9.72 -7.18 0.98
C GLY A 98 -10.54 -6.48 -0.10
N ASN A 99 -10.82 -5.20 0.11
CA ASN A 99 -11.50 -4.36 -0.86
C ASN A 99 -10.52 -3.86 -1.93
N LEU A 100 -10.78 -4.23 -3.19
CA LEU A 100 -10.06 -3.74 -4.36
C LEU A 100 -10.75 -2.53 -4.96
N LEU A 101 -10.06 -1.39 -4.96
CA LEU A 101 -10.53 -0.15 -5.56
C LEU A 101 -9.93 0.05 -6.95
N ASP A 102 -10.78 0.58 -7.82
CA ASP A 102 -10.39 0.93 -9.17
C ASP A 102 -9.65 2.27 -9.16
N THR A 103 -8.60 2.34 -9.98
CA THR A 103 -7.84 3.56 -10.25
C THR A 103 -7.84 3.82 -11.73
N SER A 104 -8.04 5.08 -12.12
CA SER A 104 -8.07 5.48 -13.52
C SER A 104 -7.00 6.52 -13.83
N TYR A 105 -6.42 6.43 -15.02
CA TYR A 105 -5.50 7.44 -15.55
C TYR A 105 -5.67 7.57 -17.07
N TYR A 106 -5.16 8.67 -17.62
CA TYR A 106 -5.16 8.90 -19.07
C TYR A 106 -3.82 8.48 -19.68
N HIS A 107 -3.85 7.54 -20.61
CA HIS A 107 -2.66 7.04 -21.27
C HIS A 107 -2.37 7.83 -22.55
N ALA A 108 -1.40 8.75 -22.47
CA ALA A 108 -1.13 9.74 -23.52
C ALA A 108 -0.80 9.12 -24.90
N ASN A 109 -0.10 7.98 -24.93
CA ASN A 109 0.31 7.35 -26.19
C ASN A 109 -0.85 6.68 -26.94
N THR A 110 -1.87 6.21 -26.21
CA THR A 110 -3.05 5.57 -26.83
C THR A 110 -4.23 6.52 -26.92
N GLY A 111 -4.18 7.65 -26.20
CA GLY A 111 -5.25 8.63 -26.12
C GLY A 111 -6.48 8.17 -25.34
N GLN A 112 -6.36 7.09 -24.53
CA GLN A 112 -7.48 6.44 -23.86
C GLN A 112 -7.36 6.51 -22.33
N ALA A 113 -8.51 6.53 -21.65
CA ALA A 113 -8.56 6.30 -20.21
C ALA A 113 -8.40 4.81 -19.91
N VAL A 114 -7.52 4.49 -18.97
CA VAL A 114 -7.28 3.13 -18.48
C VAL A 114 -7.76 3.06 -17.04
N THR A 115 -8.53 2.03 -16.71
CA THR A 115 -9.01 1.75 -15.34
C THR A 115 -8.59 0.35 -14.94
N THR A 116 -8.02 0.21 -13.75
CA THR A 116 -7.50 -1.06 -13.23
C THR A 116 -7.68 -1.14 -11.71
N LYS A 117 -7.79 -2.36 -11.18
CA LYS A 117 -7.84 -2.63 -9.74
C LYS A 117 -6.43 -2.56 -9.18
N SER A 118 -6.10 -1.45 -8.54
CA SER A 118 -4.71 -1.17 -8.14
C SER A 118 -4.52 -0.96 -6.65
N ILE A 119 -5.59 -0.57 -5.94
CA ILE A 119 -5.52 -0.31 -4.51
C ILE A 119 -6.25 -1.42 -3.78
N CYS A 120 -5.56 -2.09 -2.88
CA CYS A 120 -6.13 -3.07 -1.96
C CYS A 120 -6.18 -2.48 -0.55
N ILE A 121 -7.34 -2.53 0.09
CA ILE A 121 -7.56 -2.10 1.48
C ILE A 121 -8.04 -3.30 2.29
N PHE A 122 -7.43 -3.57 3.44
CA PHE A 122 -7.80 -4.69 4.31
C PHE A 122 -7.29 -4.48 5.74
N GLU A 123 -7.94 -5.12 6.71
CA GLU A 123 -7.41 -5.25 8.06
C GLU A 123 -6.43 -6.42 8.14
N SER A 124 -5.37 -6.25 8.92
CA SER A 124 -4.38 -7.29 9.16
C SER A 124 -3.94 -7.30 10.61
N ASP A 125 -3.83 -8.50 11.18
CA ASP A 125 -3.21 -8.69 12.49
C ASP A 125 -1.70 -8.42 12.38
N GLY A 126 -1.17 -7.70 13.37
CA GLY A 126 0.26 -7.53 13.56
C GLY A 126 0.94 -8.79 14.08
N GLU A 127 2.24 -8.70 14.31
CA GLU A 127 3.07 -9.86 14.74
C GLU A 127 2.83 -10.27 16.21
N GLY A 128 2.00 -9.54 16.96
CA GLY A 128 1.76 -9.82 18.38
C GLY A 128 0.69 -8.94 19.02
N PRO A 129 0.62 -8.90 20.36
CA PRO A 129 -0.26 -7.99 21.06
C PRO A 129 0.25 -6.55 20.95
N LEU A 130 -0.65 -5.58 20.78
CA LEU A 130 -0.32 -4.16 20.88
C LEU A 130 0.16 -3.83 22.29
N TRP A 131 -0.55 -4.36 23.30
CA TRP A 131 -0.13 -4.33 24.69
C TRP A 131 -0.77 -5.50 25.44
N ARG A 132 -0.13 -5.95 26.52
CA ARG A 132 -0.70 -6.96 27.42
C ARG A 132 -0.15 -6.83 28.83
N HIS A 133 -0.96 -7.18 29.82
CA HIS A 133 -0.56 -7.24 31.22
C HIS A 133 -1.19 -8.46 31.92
N LYS A 134 -0.40 -9.13 32.77
CA LYS A 134 -0.85 -10.28 33.58
C LYS A 134 -0.11 -10.28 34.92
N ALA A 135 -0.81 -9.98 36.01
CA ALA A 135 -0.26 -9.98 37.37
C ALA A 135 -1.39 -10.07 38.41
N ASN A 136 -1.14 -10.72 39.56
CA ASN A 136 -2.02 -10.73 40.73
C ASN A 136 -3.51 -11.02 40.44
N GLY A 137 -3.79 -12.02 39.59
CA GLY A 137 -5.17 -12.38 39.23
C GLY A 137 -5.80 -11.52 38.13
N TYR A 138 -5.17 -10.43 37.71
CA TYR A 138 -5.62 -9.58 36.60
C TYR A 138 -4.96 -9.98 35.27
N GLN A 139 -5.75 -10.02 34.19
CA GLN A 139 -5.30 -10.33 32.83
C GLN A 139 -6.02 -9.43 31.82
N SER A 140 -5.26 -8.66 31.03
CA SER A 140 -5.81 -7.78 30.01
C SER A 140 -4.82 -7.53 28.88
N GLY A 141 -5.32 -7.15 27.71
CA GLY A 141 -4.49 -6.84 26.56
C GLY A 141 -5.32 -6.48 25.34
N LEU A 142 -4.62 -6.04 24.30
CA LEU A 142 -5.18 -5.70 23.01
C LEU A 142 -4.30 -6.30 21.92
N ARG A 143 -4.91 -6.91 20.91
CA ARG A 143 -4.19 -7.41 19.73
C ARG A 143 -3.71 -6.24 18.88
N ASP A 144 -2.53 -6.36 18.27
CA ASP A 144 -2.11 -5.41 17.25
C ASP A 144 -2.89 -5.72 15.98
N THR A 145 -3.69 -4.76 15.54
CA THR A 145 -4.43 -4.84 14.27
C THR A 145 -4.18 -3.53 13.55
N CYS A 146 -4.04 -3.58 12.23
CA CYS A 146 -3.79 -2.41 11.40
C CYS A 146 -4.65 -2.43 10.15
N LEU A 147 -4.99 -1.24 9.66
CA LEU A 147 -5.52 -1.09 8.30
C LEU A 147 -4.34 -0.92 7.35
N ILE A 148 -4.29 -1.75 6.31
CA ILE A 148 -3.28 -1.68 5.27
C ILE A 148 -3.94 -1.17 3.99
N VAL A 149 -3.34 -0.14 3.38
CA VAL A 149 -3.61 0.27 2.00
C VAL A 149 -2.39 -0.02 1.16
N ARG A 150 -2.54 -0.90 0.17
CA ARG A 150 -1.45 -1.41 -0.66
C ARG A 150 -1.68 -1.08 -2.13
N MET A 151 -0.60 -0.72 -2.82
CA MET A 151 -0.53 -0.63 -4.27
C MET A 151 0.67 -1.43 -4.77
N ALA A 152 0.47 -2.26 -5.78
CA ALA A 152 1.54 -2.95 -6.49
C ALA A 152 1.70 -2.37 -7.90
N SER A 153 2.95 -2.23 -8.36
CA SER A 153 3.29 -1.72 -9.68
C SER A 153 4.43 -2.53 -10.29
N THR A 154 4.31 -2.85 -11.57
CA THR A 154 5.33 -3.60 -12.32
C THR A 154 5.93 -2.70 -13.40
N ILE A 155 7.20 -2.31 -13.25
CA ILE A 155 7.91 -1.46 -14.21
C ILE A 155 9.06 -2.26 -14.80
N GLY A 156 8.89 -2.66 -16.06
CA GLY A 156 9.83 -3.56 -16.73
C GLY A 156 9.92 -4.88 -15.95
N ASN A 157 11.09 -5.14 -15.38
CA ASN A 157 11.40 -6.34 -14.62
C ASN A 157 11.17 -6.21 -13.10
N TYR A 158 10.92 -5.00 -12.57
CA TYR A 158 10.76 -4.77 -11.14
C TYR A 158 9.29 -4.73 -10.72
N ASP A 159 9.00 -5.33 -9.59
CA ASP A 159 7.70 -5.24 -8.92
C ASP A 159 7.86 -4.48 -7.60
N TYR A 160 7.15 -3.36 -7.46
CA TYR A 160 7.14 -2.54 -6.27
C TYR A 160 5.81 -2.66 -5.53
N VAL A 161 5.87 -3.03 -4.26
CA VAL A 161 4.70 -3.07 -3.37
C VAL A 161 4.84 -1.96 -2.33
N VAL A 162 3.99 -0.95 -2.44
CA VAL A 162 3.94 0.21 -1.54
C VAL A 162 2.76 0.06 -0.60
N GLU A 163 3.00 0.15 0.70
CA GLU A 163 2.00 -0.06 1.74
C GLU A 163 1.95 1.12 2.72
N PHE A 164 0.74 1.49 3.12
CA PHE A 164 0.46 2.41 4.21
C PHE A 164 -0.23 1.64 5.33
N HIS A 165 0.38 1.61 6.51
CA HIS A 165 -0.09 0.87 7.68
C HIS A 165 -0.58 1.87 8.72
N PHE A 166 -1.89 1.91 8.94
CA PHE A 166 -2.51 2.71 9.99
C PHE A 166 -2.70 1.84 11.22
N LYS A 167 -2.11 2.22 12.35
CA LYS A 167 -2.13 1.41 13.59
C LYS A 167 -3.08 1.98 14.64
N LEU A 168 -3.55 1.13 15.55
CA LEU A 168 -4.44 1.51 16.65
C LEU A 168 -3.82 2.51 17.63
N ASP A 169 -2.49 2.54 17.76
CA ASP A 169 -1.75 3.47 18.63
C ASP A 169 -1.50 4.85 17.98
N GLY A 170 -2.11 5.12 16.83
CA GLY A 170 -1.96 6.39 16.10
C GLY A 170 -0.71 6.48 15.24
N LYS A 171 0.09 5.41 15.14
CA LYS A 171 1.22 5.37 14.19
C LYS A 171 0.74 5.13 12.77
N LEU A 172 1.32 5.89 11.84
CA LEU A 172 1.27 5.61 10.42
C LEU A 172 2.67 5.20 9.95
N MET A 173 2.78 4.01 9.35
CA MET A 173 4.03 3.52 8.78
C MET A 173 3.88 3.32 7.28
N THR A 174 4.92 3.66 6.53
CA THR A 174 5.01 3.33 5.11
C THR A 174 6.03 2.23 4.90
N LYS A 175 5.75 1.30 3.98
CA LYS A 175 6.68 0.24 3.59
C LYS A 175 6.75 0.18 2.07
N VAL A 176 7.95 -0.04 1.55
CA VAL A 176 8.17 -0.35 0.13
C VAL A 176 8.93 -1.67 0.07
N LYS A 177 8.45 -2.59 -0.75
CA LYS A 177 9.11 -3.86 -1.06
C LYS A 177 9.41 -3.90 -2.55
N ALA A 178 10.61 -4.34 -2.91
CA ALA A 178 10.98 -4.64 -4.28
C ALA A 178 11.08 -6.16 -4.45
N THR A 179 10.49 -6.68 -5.51
CA THR A 179 10.55 -8.07 -5.95
C THR A 179 10.61 -8.10 -7.49
N GLY A 180 10.25 -9.22 -8.10
CA GLY A 180 10.31 -9.41 -9.54
C GLY A 180 11.66 -10.00 -9.96
N GLN A 181 12.15 -9.57 -11.11
CA GLN A 181 13.40 -10.06 -11.68
C GLN A 181 14.49 -9.01 -11.56
N ILE A 182 15.71 -9.42 -11.19
CA ILE A 182 16.88 -8.54 -11.25
C ILE A 182 17.22 -8.22 -12.71
N ALA A 183 17.74 -7.03 -12.98
CA ALA A 183 18.35 -6.75 -14.28
C ALA A 183 19.69 -7.52 -14.35
N THR A 184 19.79 -8.44 -15.30
CA THR A 184 20.96 -9.30 -15.53
C THR A 184 21.72 -8.93 -16.75
#